data_AF-A0A371DV15-F1
#
_entry.id   AF-A0A371DV15-F1
#
_cell.length_a   1.000
_cell.length_b   1.000
_cell.length_c   1.000
_cell.angle_alpha   90.00
_cell.angle_beta   90.00
_cell.angle_gamma   90.00
#
_symmetry.space_group_name_H-M   'P 1'
#
loop_
_entity.id
_entity.type
_entity.pdbx_description
1 polymer ?
#
loop_
_entity_poly.entity_id
_entity_poly.type
_entity_poly.pdbx_seq_one_letter_code
_entity_poly.pdbx_strand_id
1 'polypeptide(L)'
;MQPVDYYQIGGFQAHLRENSSDALADRLLASSRDGGEYVLGILPNGASYLLLPGRAFRERRFRRPYQDPKSAQQFESLSPIQFANKRELVAKLKMLESNKKSSDGPRDRSKANTEYTAGGEAWSEAGLARASFEHQRVFYRLCQNTIPNPRDYALNPGPWFPNVRIYSFAFNLWSSDLRSLEDRLADPRVLDVGWTEFDAPTDSDDLRAVSTTHLALEENRILMNKGRTRLTLPDISQVMPQASIAKLLQDLFATDRDGERKPPKLLLVHDEATTRHVLRSFGVDADSLRWVKGIKELLYCPLPARGYDRATAEQDTKSYDAREPRDRNLKWSRNRSRSPRRRPEDQRHIRSRSPPPRVDPPSVYVVDVRQMYHYLMLTPTSNETVPSIAKALNVRDTAMARGEDDQMVYEDIDPKHWCAGRESRLLGYTWEEMANSLSIDEQRARRQGYAREDPIEPAGRSIAAIAAYDDGDMDPNDIIQPMAQSASALRTAAKPVGMYDSEEEDDDWY
;
A
#
# COMPACT_ATOMS: atom_id res chain seq x y z
N MET A 1 -9.96 -4.72 12.85
CA MET A 1 -9.82 -3.30 13.25
C MET A 1 -10.40 -3.11 14.64
N GLN A 2 -9.85 -2.20 15.45
CA GLN A 2 -10.46 -1.81 16.72
C GLN A 2 -11.72 -0.96 16.48
N PRO A 3 -12.72 -0.99 17.38
CA PRO A 3 -13.90 -0.13 17.26
C PRO A 3 -13.52 1.32 17.57
N VAL A 4 -13.41 2.14 16.52
CA VAL A 4 -13.09 3.57 16.61
C VAL A 4 -14.08 4.32 15.72
N ASP A 5 -14.56 5.45 16.23
CA ASP A 5 -15.49 6.32 15.54
C ASP A 5 -14.75 7.47 14.85
N TYR A 6 -15.18 7.79 13.63
CA TYR A 6 -14.56 8.80 12.78
C TYR A 6 -15.57 9.83 12.28
N TYR A 7 -15.16 11.09 12.28
CA TYR A 7 -15.93 12.19 11.69
C TYR A 7 -15.30 12.60 10.36
N GLN A 8 -16.10 12.56 9.29
CA GLN A 8 -15.62 12.95 7.96
C GLN A 8 -15.50 14.48 7.82
N ILE A 9 -14.35 14.90 7.30
CA ILE A 9 -13.99 16.29 7.03
C ILE A 9 -14.24 16.61 5.56
N GLY A 10 -15.17 17.52 5.28
CA GLY A 10 -15.45 17.94 3.91
C GLY A 10 -16.00 16.85 2.98
N GLY A 11 -16.26 17.25 1.74
CA GLY A 11 -16.73 16.37 0.67
C GLY A 11 -18.14 15.80 0.82
N PHE A 12 -18.39 14.68 0.13
CA PHE A 12 -19.70 14.02 0.08
C PHE A 12 -20.12 13.47 1.45
N GLN A 13 -21.27 13.92 1.98
CA GLN A 13 -21.78 13.55 3.31
C GLN A 13 -20.80 13.89 4.47
N ALA A 14 -20.15 15.04 4.39
CA ALA A 14 -19.29 15.55 5.45
C ALA A 14 -20.03 15.80 6.76
N HIS A 15 -19.38 15.47 7.88
CA HIS A 15 -19.83 15.81 9.24
C HIS A 15 -19.44 17.25 9.61
N LEU A 16 -18.26 17.69 9.14
CA LEU A 16 -17.81 19.06 9.24
C LEU A 16 -18.00 19.76 7.91
N ARG A 17 -18.77 20.85 7.93
CA ARG A 17 -19.01 21.72 6.78
C ARG A 17 -18.73 23.16 7.18
N GLU A 18 -18.10 23.88 6.27
CA GLU A 18 -17.95 25.32 6.31
C GLU A 18 -18.41 25.91 4.98
N ASN A 19 -18.47 27.23 4.91
CA ASN A 19 -18.85 27.95 3.69
C ASN A 19 -17.87 27.72 2.52
N SER A 20 -16.61 27.37 2.83
CA SER A 20 -15.60 27.04 1.82
C SER A 20 -14.56 26.05 2.36
N SER A 21 -13.88 25.35 1.45
CA SER A 21 -12.71 24.52 1.79
C SER A 21 -11.60 25.31 2.49
N ASP A 22 -11.45 26.60 2.16
CA ASP A 22 -10.44 27.48 2.77
C ASP A 22 -10.75 27.78 4.24
N ALA A 23 -12.00 28.15 4.54
CA ALA A 23 -12.46 28.38 5.91
C ALA A 23 -12.41 27.10 6.77
N LEU A 24 -12.72 25.95 6.16
CA LEU A 24 -12.58 24.65 6.82
C LEU A 24 -11.12 24.35 7.14
N ALA A 25 -10.21 24.56 6.19
CA ALA A 25 -8.78 24.38 6.43
C ALA A 25 -8.25 25.31 7.54
N ASP A 26 -8.62 26.59 7.54
CA ASP A 26 -8.26 27.53 8.62
C ASP A 26 -8.74 27.05 9.98
N ARG A 27 -9.99 26.60 10.08
CA ARG A 27 -10.55 26.09 11.33
C ARG A 27 -9.82 24.83 11.81
N LEU A 28 -9.47 23.93 10.90
CA LEU A 28 -8.76 22.69 11.22
C LEU A 28 -7.32 22.94 11.66
N LEU A 29 -6.64 23.91 11.03
CA LEU A 29 -5.26 24.27 11.35
C LEU A 29 -5.15 25.13 12.61
N ALA A 30 -6.06 26.08 12.82
CA ALA A 30 -6.10 26.90 14.04
C ALA A 30 -6.31 26.05 15.32
N SER A 31 -6.95 24.89 15.18
CA SER A 31 -7.18 23.94 16.28
C SER A 31 -6.07 22.90 16.43
N SER A 32 -5.05 22.91 15.57
CA SER A 32 -3.97 21.94 15.57
C SER A 32 -2.65 22.60 15.98
N ARG A 33 -2.08 22.18 17.12
CA ARG A 33 -0.77 22.70 17.57
C ARG A 33 0.39 22.13 16.76
N ASP A 34 0.22 20.94 16.16
CA ASP A 34 1.32 20.13 15.63
C ASP A 34 1.11 19.74 14.15
N GLY A 35 0.68 20.68 13.29
CA GLY A 35 0.65 20.44 11.83
C GLY A 35 -0.51 19.59 11.30
N GLY A 36 -1.43 19.13 12.16
CA GLY A 36 -2.73 18.60 11.74
C GLY A 36 -2.61 17.26 11.05
N GLU A 37 -2.31 16.23 11.82
CA GLU A 37 -2.43 14.86 11.33
C GLU A 37 -3.91 14.46 11.24
N TYR A 38 -4.27 13.84 10.12
CA TYR A 38 -5.61 13.34 9.83
C TYR A 38 -5.54 11.85 9.48
N VAL A 39 -6.72 11.25 9.31
CA VAL A 39 -6.86 9.85 8.90
C VAL A 39 -7.41 9.80 7.47
N LEU A 40 -6.70 9.11 6.58
CA LEU A 40 -7.18 8.73 5.27
C LEU A 40 -7.91 7.39 5.38
N GLY A 41 -9.23 7.42 5.25
CA GLY A 41 -10.06 6.21 5.24
C GLY A 41 -10.35 5.74 3.82
N ILE A 42 -9.96 4.52 3.47
CA ILE A 42 -10.29 3.87 2.19
C ILE A 42 -11.43 2.87 2.40
N LEU A 43 -12.52 3.04 1.67
CA LEU A 43 -13.64 2.10 1.62
C LEU A 43 -13.29 0.84 0.79
N PRO A 44 -14.03 -0.27 0.95
CA PRO A 44 -13.83 -1.48 0.16
C PRO A 44 -13.92 -1.32 -1.37
N ASN A 45 -14.70 -0.35 -1.85
CA ASN A 45 -14.78 -0.02 -3.27
C ASN A 45 -13.59 0.83 -3.77
N GLY A 46 -12.76 1.33 -2.84
CA GLY A 46 -11.60 2.16 -3.10
C GLY A 46 -11.82 3.65 -2.90
N ALA A 47 -13.03 4.13 -2.65
CA ALA A 47 -13.27 5.54 -2.36
C ALA A 47 -12.54 5.98 -1.08
N SER A 48 -11.99 7.19 -1.09
CA SER A 48 -11.20 7.74 0.02
C SER A 48 -11.87 8.94 0.66
N TYR A 49 -11.75 9.04 1.98
CA TYR A 49 -12.28 10.14 2.78
C TYR A 49 -11.25 10.65 3.77
N LEU A 50 -11.27 11.95 4.02
CA LEU A 50 -10.48 12.58 5.07
C LEU A 50 -11.29 12.56 6.38
N LEU A 51 -10.69 12.03 7.44
CA LEU A 51 -11.37 11.71 8.70
C LEU A 51 -10.63 12.30 9.91
N LEU A 52 -11.39 12.57 10.96
CA LEU A 52 -10.89 12.83 12.31
C LEU A 52 -11.32 11.72 13.27
N PRO A 53 -10.40 11.16 14.08
CA PRO A 53 -10.77 10.31 15.20
C PRO A 53 -11.75 11.04 16.13
N GLY A 54 -12.74 10.34 16.66
CA GLY A 54 -13.76 10.93 17.53
C GLY A 54 -13.18 11.61 18.77
N ARG A 55 -12.03 11.14 19.27
CA ARG A 55 -11.26 11.81 20.33
C ARG A 55 -10.79 13.20 19.88
N ALA A 56 -10.04 13.26 18.78
CA ALA A 56 -9.52 14.52 18.23
C ALA A 56 -10.64 15.50 17.88
N PHE A 57 -11.77 15.00 17.36
CA PHE A 57 -12.96 15.81 17.08
C PHE A 57 -13.50 16.52 18.34
N ARG A 58 -13.61 15.78 19.46
CA ARG A 58 -14.08 16.32 20.74
C ARG A 58 -13.09 17.29 21.38
N GLU A 59 -11.79 16.97 21.32
CA GLU A 59 -10.72 17.82 21.85
C GLU A 59 -10.67 19.18 21.15
N ARG A 60 -10.95 19.21 19.83
CA ARG A 60 -11.07 20.45 19.04
C ARG A 60 -12.40 21.20 19.24
N ARG A 61 -13.29 20.70 20.11
CA ARG A 61 -14.59 21.31 20.46
C ARG A 61 -15.47 21.63 19.25
N PHE A 62 -15.43 20.79 18.22
CA PHE A 62 -16.34 20.96 17.09
C PHE A 62 -17.79 20.69 17.50
N ARG A 63 -18.73 21.37 16.83
CA ARG A 63 -20.17 21.16 17.06
C ARG A 63 -20.52 19.74 16.64
N ARG A 64 -21.24 19.02 17.51
CA ARG A 64 -21.69 17.65 17.21
C ARG A 64 -22.57 17.67 15.95
N PRO A 65 -22.22 16.92 14.89
CA PRO A 65 -23.04 16.81 13.69
C PRO A 65 -24.32 16.03 14.00
N TYR A 66 -25.34 16.18 13.14
CA TYR A 66 -26.56 15.39 13.21
C TYR A 66 -26.34 13.93 12.78
N GLN A 67 -25.42 13.72 11.83
CA GLN A 67 -25.05 12.39 11.36
C GLN A 67 -24.19 11.67 12.40
N ASP A 68 -24.44 10.38 12.58
CA ASP A 68 -23.64 9.52 13.44
C ASP A 68 -22.23 9.33 12.85
N PRO A 69 -21.20 9.24 13.69
CA PRO A 69 -19.84 9.02 13.22
C PRO A 69 -19.72 7.70 12.47
N LYS A 70 -18.76 7.64 11.54
CA LYS A 70 -18.43 6.43 10.78
C LYS A 70 -17.62 5.47 11.64
N SER A 71 -18.00 4.19 11.63
CA SER A 71 -17.24 3.14 12.31
C SER A 71 -15.99 2.76 11.52
N ALA A 72 -14.89 2.46 12.21
CA ALA A 72 -13.66 1.90 11.64
C ALA A 72 -13.92 0.72 10.70
N GLN A 73 -14.91 -0.13 11.03
CA GLN A 73 -15.24 -1.34 10.27
C GLN A 73 -15.80 -1.05 8.87
N GLN A 74 -16.20 0.18 8.60
CA GLN A 74 -16.65 0.59 7.25
C GLN A 74 -15.47 0.74 6.28
N PHE A 75 -14.24 0.83 6.79
CA PHE A 75 -13.04 1.08 6.00
C PHE A 75 -12.20 -0.18 5.88
N GLU A 76 -11.54 -0.32 4.73
CA GLU A 76 -10.56 -1.37 4.47
C GLU A 76 -9.15 -0.95 4.94
N SER A 77 -8.84 0.34 4.87
CA SER A 77 -7.62 0.94 5.41
C SER A 77 -7.89 2.28 6.08
N LEU A 78 -7.19 2.53 7.19
CA LEU A 78 -7.17 3.79 7.92
C LEU A 78 -5.70 4.18 8.09
N SER A 79 -5.18 5.06 7.23
CA SER A 79 -3.78 5.45 7.26
C SER A 79 -3.59 6.91 7.70
N PRO A 80 -2.46 7.24 8.32
CA PRO A 80 -2.08 8.63 8.56
C PRO A 80 -1.92 9.43 7.25
N ILE A 81 -2.43 10.66 7.26
CA ILE A 81 -2.17 11.66 6.23
C ILE A 81 -1.86 13.02 6.87
N GLN A 82 -0.85 13.68 6.36
CA GLN A 82 -0.36 14.98 6.84
C GLN A 82 -0.25 15.92 5.64
N PHE A 83 -0.46 17.21 5.88
CA PHE A 83 -0.34 18.24 4.86
C PHE A 83 0.72 19.23 5.32
N ALA A 84 1.69 19.54 4.47
CA ALA A 84 2.78 20.43 4.84
C ALA A 84 2.30 21.87 5.06
N ASN A 85 1.20 22.25 4.40
CA ASN A 85 0.65 23.60 4.45
C ASN A 85 -0.86 23.61 4.17
N LYS A 86 -1.49 24.75 4.47
CA LYS A 86 -2.92 25.00 4.21
C LYS A 86 -3.31 24.72 2.75
N ARG A 87 -2.46 25.09 1.79
CA ARG A 87 -2.74 24.96 0.36
C ARG A 87 -2.96 23.49 -0.03
N GLU A 88 -2.14 22.57 0.48
CA GLU A 88 -2.29 21.13 0.25
C GLU A 88 -3.60 20.58 0.84
N LEU A 89 -3.93 20.98 2.08
CA LEU A 89 -5.19 20.58 2.71
C LEU A 89 -6.40 21.09 1.92
N VAL A 90 -6.40 22.36 1.50
CA VAL A 90 -7.47 22.95 0.68
C VAL A 90 -7.57 22.22 -0.66
N ALA A 91 -6.45 21.89 -1.30
CA ALA A 91 -6.45 21.13 -2.54
C ALA A 91 -7.09 19.75 -2.36
N LYS A 92 -6.75 19.03 -1.28
CA LYS A 92 -7.36 17.73 -0.97
C LYS A 92 -8.86 17.86 -0.68
N LEU A 93 -9.28 18.87 0.08
CA LEU A 93 -10.71 19.10 0.37
C LEU A 93 -11.50 19.39 -0.91
N LYS A 94 -10.98 20.22 -1.82
CA LYS A 94 -11.60 20.49 -3.12
C LYS A 94 -11.72 19.23 -3.98
N MET A 95 -10.73 18.32 -3.94
CA MET A 95 -10.82 17.05 -4.66
C MET A 95 -11.94 16.13 -4.14
N LEU A 96 -12.36 16.31 -2.88
CA LEU A 96 -13.43 15.55 -2.24
C LEU A 96 -14.81 16.21 -2.38
N GLU A 97 -14.89 17.45 -2.87
CA GLU A 97 -16.16 18.13 -3.13
C GLU A 97 -16.92 17.43 -4.28
N SER A 98 -18.22 17.15 -4.05
CA SER A 98 -19.09 16.52 -5.04
C SER A 98 -19.84 17.60 -5.82
N ASN A 99 -19.45 17.82 -7.06
CA ASN A 99 -19.94 18.95 -7.87
C ASN A 99 -21.28 18.68 -8.58
N LYS A 100 -21.83 17.46 -8.52
CA LYS A 100 -23.04 17.09 -9.28
C LYS A 100 -24.15 16.57 -8.36
N LYS A 101 -25.33 17.18 -8.44
CA LYS A 101 -26.57 16.61 -7.91
C LYS A 101 -27.01 15.50 -8.86
N SER A 102 -27.18 14.28 -8.35
CA SER A 102 -27.61 13.13 -9.15
C SER A 102 -29.10 12.88 -8.93
N SER A 103 -29.84 12.64 -10.02
CA SER A 103 -31.23 12.13 -9.97
C SER A 103 -31.31 10.75 -9.31
N ASP A 104 -30.29 9.92 -9.55
CA ASP A 104 -30.27 8.49 -9.18
C ASP A 104 -29.84 8.25 -7.72
N GLY A 105 -30.03 9.25 -6.85
CA GLY A 105 -29.71 9.15 -5.43
C GLY A 105 -28.30 9.61 -5.05
N PRO A 106 -27.97 9.52 -3.75
CA PRO A 106 -26.75 10.08 -3.19
C PRO A 106 -25.56 9.18 -3.55
N ARG A 107 -24.85 9.52 -4.63
CA ARG A 107 -23.56 8.92 -5.00
C ARG A 107 -22.45 9.97 -4.94
N ASP A 108 -21.30 9.59 -4.37
CA ASP A 108 -20.11 10.43 -4.37
C ASP A 108 -19.49 10.51 -5.77
N ARG A 109 -19.58 11.69 -6.38
CA ARG A 109 -19.01 12.03 -7.69
C ARG A 109 -17.87 13.07 -7.56
N SER A 110 -17.20 13.09 -6.42
CA SER A 110 -16.00 13.91 -6.25
C SER A 110 -14.89 13.43 -7.18
N LYS A 111 -13.98 14.34 -7.54
CA LYS A 111 -12.85 14.03 -8.45
C LYS A 111 -12.01 12.87 -7.91
N ALA A 112 -11.84 12.78 -6.59
CA ALA A 112 -11.07 11.72 -5.95
C ALA A 112 -11.75 10.34 -5.96
N ASN A 113 -13.08 10.27 -6.03
CA ASN A 113 -13.84 9.03 -5.79
C ASN A 113 -14.69 8.55 -6.96
N THR A 114 -14.89 9.36 -8.01
CA THR A 114 -15.83 9.05 -9.11
C THR A 114 -15.56 7.70 -9.78
N GLU A 115 -14.29 7.36 -10.01
CA GLU A 115 -13.89 6.08 -10.62
C GLU A 115 -14.19 4.89 -9.71
N TYR A 116 -13.99 5.04 -8.40
CA TYR A 116 -14.20 3.98 -7.41
C TYR A 116 -15.67 3.77 -7.06
N THR A 117 -16.51 4.80 -7.21
CA THR A 117 -17.95 4.72 -6.90
C THR A 117 -18.79 4.30 -8.10
N ALA A 118 -18.19 4.14 -9.28
CA ALA A 118 -18.88 3.73 -10.51
C ALA A 118 -19.54 2.36 -10.40
N GLY A 119 -18.88 1.41 -9.74
CA GLY A 119 -19.42 0.09 -9.44
C GLY A 119 -20.32 0.04 -8.19
N GLY A 120 -20.63 1.19 -7.57
CA GLY A 120 -21.35 1.28 -6.30
C GLY A 120 -20.46 1.19 -5.06
N GLU A 121 -21.05 0.81 -3.93
CA GLU A 121 -20.36 0.67 -2.63
C GLU A 121 -19.76 -0.74 -2.41
N ALA A 122 -19.98 -1.64 -3.37
CA ALA A 122 -19.52 -3.02 -3.29
C ALA A 122 -17.98 -3.09 -3.35
N TRP A 123 -17.47 -4.19 -2.80
CA TRP A 123 -16.06 -4.50 -2.79
C TRP A 123 -15.47 -4.55 -4.19
N SER A 124 -14.29 -3.93 -4.39
CA SER A 124 -13.58 -3.94 -5.66
C SER A 124 -12.11 -4.33 -5.48
N GLU A 125 -11.54 -5.01 -6.48
CA GLU A 125 -10.12 -5.39 -6.46
C GLU A 125 -9.21 -4.15 -6.44
N ALA A 126 -9.56 -3.12 -7.21
CA ALA A 126 -8.85 -1.84 -7.20
C ALA A 126 -8.91 -1.17 -5.81
N GLY A 127 -10.04 -1.26 -5.12
CA GLY A 127 -10.23 -0.71 -3.78
C GLY A 127 -9.40 -1.43 -2.73
N LEU A 128 -9.40 -2.77 -2.76
CA LEU A 128 -8.51 -3.56 -1.92
C LEU A 128 -7.04 -3.22 -2.14
N ALA A 129 -6.60 -3.13 -3.40
CA ALA A 129 -5.20 -2.94 -3.67
C ALA A 129 -4.74 -1.54 -3.27
N ARG A 130 -5.59 -0.53 -3.46
CA ARG A 130 -5.39 0.82 -2.92
C ARG A 130 -5.27 0.78 -1.39
N ALA A 131 -6.14 0.04 -0.71
CA ALA A 131 -6.07 -0.13 0.74
C ALA A 131 -4.80 -0.88 1.19
N SER A 132 -4.41 -1.93 0.47
CA SER A 132 -3.19 -2.71 0.71
C SER A 132 -1.93 -1.85 0.57
N PHE A 133 -1.88 -0.94 -0.40
CA PHE A 133 -0.81 0.05 -0.53
C PHE A 133 -0.70 0.91 0.74
N GLU A 134 -1.82 1.44 1.22
CA GLU A 134 -1.83 2.24 2.46
C GLU A 134 -1.47 1.41 3.71
N HIS A 135 -1.77 0.10 3.74
CA HIS A 135 -1.28 -0.78 4.81
C HIS A 135 0.26 -0.80 4.85
N GLN A 136 0.94 -0.79 3.71
CA GLN A 136 2.41 -0.74 3.67
C GLN A 136 2.95 0.56 4.28
N ARG A 137 2.34 1.70 3.95
CA ARG A 137 2.70 2.99 4.57
C ARG A 137 2.50 2.98 6.08
N VAL A 138 1.39 2.43 6.55
CA VAL A 138 1.11 2.30 7.97
C VAL A 138 2.14 1.42 8.66
N PHE A 139 2.49 0.27 8.07
CA PHE A 139 3.52 -0.62 8.60
C PHE A 139 4.87 0.09 8.71
N TYR A 140 5.31 0.76 7.64
CA TYR A 140 6.57 1.49 7.61
C TYR A 140 6.61 2.56 8.73
N ARG A 141 5.55 3.37 8.84
CA ARG A 141 5.45 4.40 9.88
C ARG A 141 5.35 3.84 11.31
N LEU A 142 4.76 2.67 11.50
CA LEU A 142 4.78 1.96 12.79
C LEU A 142 6.20 1.54 13.18
N CYS A 143 6.98 1.01 12.23
CA CYS A 143 8.38 0.64 12.47
C CYS A 143 9.23 1.86 12.87
N GLN A 144 9.03 3.01 12.21
CA GLN A 144 9.70 4.26 12.55
C GLN A 144 9.16 4.97 13.81
N ASN A 145 8.16 4.40 14.50
CA ASN A 145 7.47 5.04 15.62
C ASN A 145 6.89 6.44 15.30
N THR A 146 6.58 6.74 14.04
CA THR A 146 6.01 8.04 13.63
C THR A 146 4.50 8.10 13.77
N ILE A 147 3.85 7.03 14.26
CA ILE A 147 2.44 6.99 14.63
C ILE A 147 2.33 7.04 16.16
N PRO A 148 2.07 8.21 16.78
CA PRO A 148 2.11 8.36 18.23
C PRO A 148 1.05 7.53 18.95
N ASN A 149 -0.12 7.38 18.33
CA ASN A 149 -1.23 6.63 18.88
C ASN A 149 -1.85 5.71 17.80
N PRO A 150 -1.39 4.44 17.70
CA PRO A 150 -1.92 3.49 16.72
C PRO A 150 -3.44 3.29 16.79
N ARG A 151 -4.06 3.52 17.96
CA ARG A 151 -5.52 3.38 18.13
C ARG A 151 -6.30 4.41 17.35
N ASP A 152 -5.74 5.57 17.05
CA ASP A 152 -6.43 6.58 16.24
C ASP A 152 -6.65 6.10 14.79
N TYR A 153 -5.93 5.06 14.36
CA TYR A 153 -6.03 4.40 13.07
C TYR A 153 -6.68 3.02 13.16
N ALA A 154 -7.34 2.73 14.29
CA ALA A 154 -7.94 1.43 14.61
C ALA A 154 -6.95 0.25 14.55
N LEU A 155 -5.64 0.53 14.65
CA LEU A 155 -4.58 -0.46 14.61
C LEU A 155 -4.52 -1.24 15.91
N ASN A 156 -4.15 -2.50 15.80
CA ASN A 156 -3.90 -3.38 16.93
C ASN A 156 -2.74 -4.32 16.54
N PRO A 157 -1.50 -3.79 16.45
CA PRO A 157 -0.37 -4.63 16.11
C PRO A 157 -0.25 -5.75 17.16
N GLY A 158 -0.02 -6.98 16.68
CA GLY A 158 0.17 -8.11 17.56
C GLY A 158 1.44 -7.95 18.42
N PRO A 159 1.56 -8.65 19.55
CA PRO A 159 2.78 -8.60 20.39
C PRO A 159 4.05 -9.08 19.67
N TRP A 160 3.90 -9.80 18.55
CA TRP A 160 4.99 -10.24 17.69
C TRP A 160 5.45 -9.18 16.68
N PHE A 161 4.73 -8.07 16.52
CA PHE A 161 5.01 -7.04 15.52
C PHE A 161 6.47 -6.51 15.59
N PRO A 162 7.06 -6.23 16.77
CA PRO A 162 8.45 -5.75 16.85
C PRO A 162 9.50 -6.75 16.36
N ASN A 163 9.13 -8.03 16.26
CA ASN A 163 10.03 -9.12 15.87
C ASN A 163 9.85 -9.51 14.40
N VAL A 164 8.98 -8.83 13.63
CA VAL A 164 8.75 -9.17 12.22
C VAL A 164 10.05 -8.96 11.44
N ARG A 165 10.48 -9.99 10.72
CA ARG A 165 11.67 -9.92 9.86
C ARG A 165 11.26 -9.60 8.43
N ILE A 166 11.97 -8.67 7.80
CA ILE A 166 11.69 -8.26 6.42
C ILE A 166 12.66 -9.00 5.49
N TYR A 167 12.10 -9.71 4.51
CA TYR A 167 12.82 -10.40 3.47
C TYR A 167 12.33 -9.96 2.11
N SER A 168 13.22 -9.89 1.14
CA SER A 168 12.85 -9.88 -0.27
C SER A 168 13.31 -11.17 -0.94
N PHE A 169 12.55 -11.65 -1.91
CA PHE A 169 12.90 -12.82 -2.72
C PHE A 169 12.74 -12.49 -4.20
N ALA A 170 13.79 -12.78 -4.98
CA ALA A 170 13.82 -12.61 -6.41
C ALA A 170 14.40 -13.86 -7.07
N PHE A 171 14.06 -14.06 -8.33
CA PHE A 171 14.52 -15.17 -9.16
C PHE A 171 14.45 -14.77 -10.62
N ASN A 172 15.31 -15.35 -11.46
CA ASN A 172 15.17 -15.23 -12.90
C ASN A 172 14.76 -16.57 -13.50
N LEU A 173 13.73 -16.55 -14.35
CA LEU A 173 13.31 -17.69 -15.14
C LEU A 173 13.96 -17.65 -16.53
N TRP A 174 14.07 -18.80 -17.17
CA TRP A 174 14.49 -18.89 -18.55
C TRP A 174 13.42 -18.31 -19.48
N SER A 175 13.70 -17.14 -20.06
CA SER A 175 12.75 -16.37 -20.87
C SER A 175 12.45 -17.00 -22.23
N SER A 176 13.30 -17.92 -22.69
CA SER A 176 13.11 -18.66 -23.95
C SER A 176 12.41 -20.01 -23.75
N ASP A 177 11.81 -20.24 -22.59
CA ASP A 177 11.01 -21.45 -22.33
C ASP A 177 9.70 -21.39 -23.14
N LEU A 178 9.61 -22.23 -24.18
CA LEU A 178 8.47 -22.32 -25.10
C LEU A 178 7.38 -23.30 -24.64
N ARG A 179 7.54 -23.94 -23.46
CA ARG A 179 6.51 -24.81 -22.90
C ARG A 179 5.22 -24.03 -22.59
N SER A 180 4.11 -24.74 -22.42
CA SER A 180 2.83 -24.13 -22.06
C SER A 180 2.94 -23.35 -20.75
N LEU A 181 2.05 -22.37 -20.51
CA LEU A 181 2.05 -21.64 -19.24
C LEU A 181 1.86 -22.58 -18.05
N GLU A 182 1.00 -23.59 -18.19
CA GLU A 182 0.75 -24.59 -17.16
C GLU A 182 2.02 -25.39 -16.81
N ASP A 183 2.73 -25.90 -17.83
CA ASP A 183 3.99 -26.63 -17.63
C ASP A 183 5.07 -25.74 -16.99
N ARG A 184 5.14 -24.47 -17.39
CA ARG A 184 6.10 -23.49 -16.84
C ARG A 184 5.80 -23.14 -15.38
N LEU A 185 4.53 -23.15 -14.98
CA LEU A 185 4.13 -22.91 -13.59
C LEU A 185 4.24 -24.18 -12.72
N ALA A 186 4.07 -25.37 -13.31
CA ALA A 186 4.25 -26.64 -12.62
C ALA A 186 5.74 -26.97 -12.37
N ASP A 187 6.60 -26.66 -13.35
CA ASP A 187 8.04 -26.93 -13.32
C ASP A 187 8.82 -25.73 -13.89
N PRO A 188 8.98 -24.64 -13.13
CA PRO A 188 9.66 -23.44 -13.62
C PRO A 188 11.17 -23.68 -13.82
N ARG A 189 11.69 -23.26 -15.00
CA ARG A 189 13.14 -23.27 -15.28
C ARG A 189 13.83 -22.07 -14.66
N VAL A 190 14.14 -22.18 -13.38
CA VAL A 190 14.84 -21.17 -12.60
C VAL A 190 16.32 -21.14 -12.96
N LEU A 191 16.87 -19.96 -13.22
CA LEU A 191 18.28 -19.76 -13.57
C LEU A 191 19.13 -19.42 -12.33
N ASP A 192 18.60 -18.52 -11.50
CA ASP A 192 19.17 -18.09 -10.23
C ASP A 192 18.05 -17.72 -9.25
N VAL A 193 18.39 -17.71 -7.96
CA VAL A 193 17.55 -17.20 -6.88
C VAL A 193 18.38 -16.27 -6.00
N GLY A 194 17.71 -15.32 -5.37
CA GLY A 194 18.33 -14.43 -4.42
C GLY A 194 17.33 -13.97 -3.37
N TRP A 195 17.81 -13.81 -2.15
CA TRP A 195 17.04 -13.18 -1.09
C TRP A 195 17.90 -12.22 -0.31
N THR A 196 17.26 -11.16 0.18
CA THR A 196 17.88 -10.19 1.07
C THR A 196 17.07 -10.10 2.35
N GLU A 197 17.76 -10.16 3.48
CA GLU A 197 17.21 -9.79 4.78
C GLU A 197 17.45 -8.31 5.05
N PHE A 198 16.45 -7.63 5.62
CA PHE A 198 16.54 -6.23 5.98
C PHE A 198 16.31 -6.02 7.48
N ASP A 199 17.05 -5.06 8.03
CA ASP A 199 16.68 -4.42 9.28
C ASP A 199 15.46 -3.54 9.01
N ALA A 200 14.43 -3.67 9.84
CA ALA A 200 13.24 -2.82 9.74
C ALA A 200 13.62 -1.34 9.94
N PRO A 201 12.94 -0.41 9.24
CA PRO A 201 13.22 1.02 9.38
C PRO A 201 12.95 1.47 10.82
N THR A 202 13.76 2.40 11.31
CA THR A 202 13.65 3.00 12.64
C THR A 202 13.40 4.49 12.53
N ASP A 203 13.32 5.19 13.66
CA ASP A 203 13.22 6.65 13.70
C ASP A 203 14.48 7.36 13.16
N SER A 204 15.64 6.72 13.26
CA SER A 204 16.93 7.26 12.78
C SER A 204 17.40 6.71 11.44
N ASP A 205 16.95 5.51 11.07
CA ASP A 205 17.50 4.76 9.94
C ASP A 205 16.41 4.26 9.00
N ASP A 206 16.68 4.41 7.71
CA ASP A 206 15.93 3.82 6.62
C ASP A 206 16.10 2.28 6.56
N LEU A 207 15.32 1.62 5.71
CA LEU A 207 15.42 0.18 5.48
C LEU A 207 16.84 -0.18 5.02
N ARG A 208 17.50 -1.10 5.72
CA ARG A 208 18.89 -1.47 5.41
C ARG A 208 19.04 -2.95 5.12
N ALA A 209 19.65 -3.29 3.99
CA ALA A 209 20.02 -4.67 3.67
C ALA A 209 21.10 -5.17 4.66
N VAL A 210 20.80 -6.26 5.37
CA VAL A 210 21.69 -6.90 6.36
C VAL A 210 22.51 -8.01 5.72
N SER A 211 21.85 -8.88 4.96
CA SER A 211 22.50 -9.97 4.27
C SER A 211 21.78 -10.24 2.95
N THR A 212 22.57 -10.44 1.89
CA THR A 212 22.07 -10.83 0.58
C THR A 212 22.70 -12.16 0.22
N THR A 213 21.89 -13.10 -0.26
CA THR A 213 22.34 -14.38 -0.79
C THR A 213 21.97 -14.45 -2.27
N HIS A 214 22.90 -14.93 -3.10
CA HIS A 214 22.67 -15.13 -4.54
C HIS A 214 23.18 -16.51 -4.97
N LEU A 215 22.27 -17.36 -5.41
CA LEU A 215 22.57 -18.75 -5.80
C LEU A 215 22.15 -18.99 -7.25
N ALA A 216 23.12 -19.26 -8.11
CA ALA A 216 22.89 -19.72 -9.47
C ALA A 216 22.69 -21.24 -9.50
N LEU A 217 21.66 -21.70 -10.22
CA LEU A 217 21.38 -23.13 -10.34
C LEU A 217 22.42 -23.79 -11.26
N GLU A 218 23.06 -24.85 -10.77
CA GLU A 218 24.07 -25.60 -11.51
C GLU A 218 23.46 -26.29 -12.74
N GLU A 219 22.29 -26.90 -12.59
CA GLU A 219 21.59 -27.66 -13.63
C GLU A 219 21.20 -26.78 -14.83
N ASN A 220 20.90 -25.51 -14.56
CA ASN A 220 20.45 -24.53 -15.55
C ASN A 220 21.55 -23.52 -15.93
N ARG A 221 22.81 -23.76 -15.57
CA ARG A 221 23.91 -22.80 -15.79
C ARG A 221 24.16 -22.47 -17.26
N ILE A 222 23.85 -23.39 -18.17
CA ILE A 222 24.02 -23.21 -19.63
C ILE A 222 22.88 -22.40 -20.25
N LEU A 223 21.76 -22.23 -19.55
CA LEU A 223 20.62 -21.46 -20.03
C LEU A 223 20.89 -19.97 -19.85
N MET A 224 20.63 -19.21 -20.91
CA MET A 224 20.81 -17.76 -20.93
C MET A 224 19.57 -17.05 -21.49
N ASN A 225 19.28 -15.88 -20.94
CA ASN A 225 18.24 -14.99 -21.44
C ASN A 225 18.84 -14.11 -22.55
N LYS A 226 18.34 -14.27 -23.79
CA LYS A 226 18.85 -13.56 -24.97
C LYS A 226 18.86 -12.05 -24.74
N GLY A 227 19.97 -11.40 -25.10
CA GLY A 227 20.13 -9.95 -24.97
C GLY A 227 20.34 -9.44 -23.54
N ARG A 228 20.44 -10.33 -22.53
CA ARG A 228 20.77 -9.96 -21.15
C ARG A 228 22.00 -10.72 -20.65
N THR A 229 22.84 -10.04 -19.89
CA THR A 229 24.08 -10.61 -19.31
C THR A 229 23.85 -10.92 -17.85
N ARG A 230 24.17 -12.16 -17.43
CA ARG A 230 24.12 -12.54 -16.01
C ARG A 230 25.23 -11.79 -15.28
N LEU A 231 24.89 -11.06 -14.23
CA LEU A 231 25.85 -10.38 -13.36
C LEU A 231 26.29 -11.34 -12.26
N THR A 232 27.60 -11.47 -12.09
CA THR A 232 28.18 -12.17 -10.94
C THR A 232 28.61 -11.11 -9.92
N LEU A 233 27.95 -11.11 -8.76
CA LEU A 233 28.37 -10.28 -7.62
C LEU A 233 29.53 -10.97 -6.91
N PRO A 234 30.72 -10.35 -6.81
CA PRO A 234 31.83 -10.87 -6.02
C PRO A 234 31.38 -11.16 -4.57
N ASP A 235 31.96 -12.19 -3.95
CA ASP A 235 31.75 -12.62 -2.56
C ASP A 235 30.35 -13.14 -2.17
N ILE A 236 29.32 -12.83 -2.95
CA ILE A 236 27.92 -13.21 -2.66
C ILE A 236 27.42 -14.33 -3.59
N SER A 237 27.90 -14.38 -4.84
CA SER A 237 27.37 -15.31 -5.86
C SER A 237 27.97 -16.69 -5.72
N GLN A 238 27.11 -17.70 -5.57
CA GLN A 238 27.52 -19.09 -5.52
C GLN A 238 26.77 -19.92 -6.56
N VAL A 239 27.40 -20.96 -7.10
CA VAL A 239 26.75 -21.95 -7.96
C VAL A 239 26.47 -23.18 -7.12
N MET A 240 25.22 -23.64 -7.08
CA MET A 240 24.80 -24.77 -6.25
C MET A 240 23.80 -25.68 -6.97
N PRO A 241 23.77 -26.99 -6.65
CA PRO A 241 22.72 -27.90 -7.10
C PRO A 241 21.35 -27.48 -6.57
N GLN A 242 20.29 -27.69 -7.36
CA GLN A 242 18.90 -27.37 -7.03
C GLN A 242 18.47 -27.95 -5.67
N ALA A 243 18.88 -29.19 -5.36
CA ALA A 243 18.53 -29.84 -4.09
C ALA A 243 19.11 -29.12 -2.86
N SER A 244 20.29 -28.51 -2.99
CA SER A 244 20.91 -27.74 -1.91
C SER A 244 20.20 -26.41 -1.70
N ILE A 245 19.85 -25.74 -2.80
CA ILE A 245 19.05 -24.49 -2.77
C ILE A 245 17.68 -24.77 -2.15
N ALA A 246 17.03 -25.86 -2.53
CA ALA A 246 15.75 -26.30 -1.98
C ALA A 246 15.81 -26.43 -0.45
N LYS A 247 16.84 -27.10 0.07
CA LYS A 247 17.05 -27.24 1.52
C LYS A 247 17.21 -25.89 2.21
N LEU A 248 18.00 -24.97 1.65
CA LEU A 248 18.19 -23.62 2.21
C LEU A 248 16.88 -22.83 2.26
N LEU A 249 16.07 -22.90 1.20
CA LEU A 249 14.77 -22.22 1.15
C LEU A 249 13.76 -22.83 2.11
N GLN A 250 13.72 -24.16 2.23
CA GLN A 250 12.90 -24.86 3.22
C GLN A 250 13.29 -24.45 4.64
N ASP A 251 14.60 -24.41 4.94
CA ASP A 251 15.10 -23.97 6.25
C ASP A 251 14.78 -22.49 6.51
N LEU A 252 14.90 -21.62 5.49
CA LEU A 252 14.58 -20.20 5.58
C LEU A 252 13.10 -19.99 5.94
N PHE A 253 12.19 -20.72 5.29
CA PHE A 253 10.75 -20.56 5.47
C PHE A 253 10.11 -21.50 6.52
N ALA A 254 10.86 -22.42 7.12
CA ALA A 254 10.38 -23.26 8.21
C ALA A 254 9.75 -22.44 9.35
N THR A 255 8.60 -22.89 9.85
CA THR A 255 7.82 -22.19 10.89
C THR A 255 8.44 -22.31 12.26
N ASP A 256 9.03 -23.47 12.55
CA ASP A 256 9.56 -23.83 13.86
C ASP A 256 10.93 -24.48 13.67
N ARG A 257 11.86 -24.22 14.58
CA ARG A 257 13.17 -24.88 14.62
C ARG A 257 13.48 -25.21 16.08
N ASP A 258 13.82 -26.47 16.35
CA ASP A 258 14.19 -26.93 17.70
C ASP A 258 13.10 -26.67 18.77
N GLY A 259 11.83 -26.66 18.37
CA GLY A 259 10.68 -26.39 19.24
C GLY A 259 10.41 -24.91 19.50
N GLU A 260 11.27 -24.01 19.01
CA GLU A 260 11.05 -22.58 19.07
C GLU A 260 10.39 -22.06 17.79
N ARG A 261 9.35 -21.25 17.98
CA ARG A 261 8.62 -20.64 16.88
C ARG A 261 9.42 -19.47 16.33
N LYS A 262 9.63 -19.46 15.01
CA LYS A 262 10.28 -18.33 14.35
C LYS A 262 9.37 -17.10 14.33
N PRO A 263 9.96 -15.89 14.38
CA PRO A 263 9.19 -14.67 14.18
C PRO A 263 8.49 -14.67 12.80
N PRO A 264 7.34 -13.99 12.67
CA PRO A 264 6.70 -13.80 11.38
C PRO A 264 7.60 -13.07 10.40
N LYS A 265 7.48 -13.41 9.12
CA LYS A 265 8.25 -12.81 8.03
C LYS A 265 7.37 -11.97 7.15
N LEU A 266 7.82 -10.76 6.81
CA LEU A 266 7.30 -9.97 5.69
C LEU A 266 8.13 -10.32 4.45
N LEU A 267 7.52 -10.97 3.47
CA LEU A 267 8.17 -11.40 2.24
C LEU A 267 7.76 -10.49 1.08
N LEU A 268 8.70 -9.67 0.62
CA LEU A 268 8.58 -8.81 -0.55
C LEU A 268 8.90 -9.64 -1.80
N VAL A 269 7.98 -9.65 -2.76
CA VAL A 269 8.10 -10.46 -3.99
C VAL A 269 7.73 -9.62 -5.22
N HIS A 270 8.24 -10.04 -6.38
CA HIS A 270 7.81 -9.53 -7.68
C HIS A 270 6.95 -10.60 -8.33
N ASP A 271 5.64 -10.37 -8.45
CA ASP A 271 4.64 -11.35 -8.91
C ASP A 271 4.44 -12.50 -7.89
N GLU A 272 3.48 -12.31 -6.98
CA GLU A 272 3.17 -13.28 -5.92
C GLU A 272 2.83 -14.67 -6.48
N ALA A 273 2.03 -14.72 -7.55
CA ALA A 273 1.59 -15.99 -8.13
C ALA A 273 2.79 -16.80 -8.64
N THR A 274 3.63 -16.18 -9.48
CA THR A 274 4.83 -16.83 -10.03
C THR A 274 5.81 -17.20 -8.91
N THR A 275 5.95 -16.35 -7.90
CA THR A 275 6.83 -16.61 -6.75
C THR A 275 6.40 -17.85 -5.96
N ARG A 276 5.09 -18.04 -5.73
CA ARG A 276 4.56 -19.24 -5.06
C ARG A 276 4.87 -20.51 -5.85
N HIS A 277 4.73 -20.48 -7.17
CA HIS A 277 5.08 -21.61 -8.04
C HIS A 277 6.57 -21.96 -7.97
N VAL A 278 7.46 -20.96 -8.00
CA VAL A 278 8.91 -21.16 -7.86
C VAL A 278 9.27 -21.71 -6.49
N LEU A 279 8.72 -21.17 -5.41
CA LEU A 279 8.96 -21.68 -4.06
C LEU A 279 8.48 -23.14 -3.92
N ARG A 280 7.33 -23.48 -4.53
CA ARG A 280 6.81 -24.84 -4.55
C ARG A 280 7.73 -25.81 -5.29
N SER A 281 8.37 -25.40 -6.40
CA SER A 281 9.34 -26.25 -7.10
C SER A 281 10.63 -26.51 -6.30
N PHE A 282 10.88 -25.72 -5.25
CA PHE A 282 11.91 -25.96 -4.24
C PHE A 282 11.39 -26.69 -2.98
N GLY A 283 10.14 -27.18 -3.00
CA GLY A 283 9.52 -27.90 -1.90
C GLY A 283 9.11 -27.03 -0.71
N VAL A 284 8.99 -25.71 -0.88
CA VAL A 284 8.43 -24.82 0.13
C VAL A 284 6.90 -24.86 0.04
N ASP A 285 6.24 -25.13 1.16
CA ASP A 285 4.78 -25.12 1.27
C ASP A 285 4.23 -23.68 1.35
N ALA A 286 4.32 -22.98 0.22
CA ALA A 286 3.88 -21.59 0.10
C ALA A 286 2.35 -21.46 0.12
N ASP A 287 1.60 -22.54 -0.12
CA ASP A 287 0.12 -22.54 -0.13
C ASP A 287 -0.50 -22.86 1.23
N SER A 288 0.34 -23.13 2.23
CA SER A 288 -0.13 -23.34 3.60
C SER A 288 -0.96 -22.16 4.10
N LEU A 289 -1.94 -22.45 4.94
CA LEU A 289 -2.80 -21.44 5.60
C LEU A 289 -2.01 -20.43 6.45
N ARG A 290 -0.71 -20.65 6.65
CA ARG A 290 0.19 -19.76 7.40
C ARG A 290 0.83 -18.68 6.51
N TRP A 291 0.59 -18.70 5.20
CA TRP A 291 1.02 -17.68 4.25
C TRP A 291 -0.18 -16.81 3.87
N VAL A 292 -0.13 -15.53 4.25
CA VAL A 292 -1.23 -14.59 4.01
C VAL A 292 -0.81 -13.53 3.01
N LYS A 293 -1.72 -13.17 2.10
CA LYS A 293 -1.54 -12.07 1.16
C LYS A 293 -1.68 -10.72 1.86
N GLY A 294 -0.73 -9.83 1.62
CA GLY A 294 -0.67 -8.50 2.24
C GLY A 294 -0.39 -8.55 3.73
N ILE A 295 -0.55 -7.40 4.40
CA ILE A 295 -0.20 -7.23 5.82
C ILE A 295 -1.36 -6.74 6.69
N LYS A 296 -2.60 -6.75 6.16
CA LYS A 296 -3.79 -6.34 6.91
C LYS A 296 -3.90 -7.07 8.24
N GLU A 297 -3.73 -8.39 8.24
CA GLU A 297 -3.83 -9.22 9.45
C GLU A 297 -2.70 -8.95 10.45
N LEU A 298 -1.54 -8.48 9.98
CA LEU A 298 -0.43 -8.07 10.84
C LEU A 298 -0.76 -6.77 11.59
N LEU A 299 -1.43 -5.83 10.92
CA LEU A 299 -1.77 -4.51 11.45
C LEU A 299 -3.03 -4.49 12.32
N TYR A 300 -4.03 -5.29 11.96
CA TYR A 300 -5.35 -5.31 12.58
C TYR A 300 -5.62 -6.63 13.29
N CYS A 301 -4.64 -7.15 14.03
CA CYS A 301 -4.76 -8.41 14.74
C CYS A 301 -6.08 -8.41 15.52
N PRO A 302 -6.97 -9.39 15.30
CA PRO A 302 -8.18 -9.49 16.09
C PRO A 302 -7.76 -9.59 17.55
N LEU A 303 -8.31 -8.73 18.40
CA LEU A 303 -8.15 -8.92 19.83
C LEU A 303 -8.65 -10.33 20.12
N PRO A 304 -7.91 -11.17 20.87
CA PRO A 304 -8.49 -12.41 21.36
C PRO A 304 -9.78 -11.97 22.03
N ALA A 305 -10.89 -12.62 21.68
CA ALA A 305 -12.18 -12.36 22.30
C ALA A 305 -12.02 -12.69 23.78
N ARG A 306 -11.40 -11.79 24.55
CA ARG A 306 -11.57 -11.67 25.98
C ARG A 306 -13.06 -11.67 26.07
N GLY A 307 -13.61 -12.70 26.72
CA GLY A 307 -15.01 -12.76 27.05
C GLY A 307 -15.31 -11.52 27.87
N TYR A 308 -15.54 -10.40 27.19
CA TYR A 308 -16.42 -9.36 27.62
C TYR A 308 -17.70 -10.13 27.86
N ASP A 309 -17.88 -10.53 29.11
CA ASP A 309 -19.13 -11.01 29.60
C ASP A 309 -20.11 -9.92 29.20
N ARG A 310 -20.83 -10.17 28.10
CA ARG A 310 -21.84 -9.31 27.51
C ARG A 310 -22.90 -8.89 28.54
N ALA A 311 -22.91 -9.56 29.69
CA ALA A 311 -23.69 -9.26 30.88
C ALA A 311 -23.35 -7.92 31.57
N THR A 312 -22.14 -7.35 31.47
CA THR A 312 -21.82 -6.07 32.14
C THR A 312 -21.91 -4.85 31.24
N ALA A 313 -21.66 -4.98 29.92
CA ALA A 313 -21.78 -3.85 28.99
C ALA A 313 -23.24 -3.43 28.71
N GLU A 314 -24.22 -4.32 28.89
CA GLU A 314 -25.65 -3.98 28.84
C GLU A 314 -26.18 -3.35 30.15
N GLN A 315 -25.42 -3.40 31.25
CA GLN A 315 -25.83 -2.76 32.51
C GLN A 315 -25.39 -1.30 32.63
N ASP A 316 -24.31 -0.88 31.97
CA ASP A 316 -23.80 0.50 32.10
C ASP A 316 -24.44 1.51 31.14
N THR A 317 -25.04 1.07 30.03
CA THR A 317 -25.76 1.98 29.11
C THR A 317 -27.17 2.33 29.59
N LYS A 318 -27.67 1.72 30.66
CA LYS A 318 -28.97 2.06 31.28
C LYS A 318 -28.87 3.03 32.46
N SER A 319 -27.67 3.48 32.86
CA SER A 319 -27.51 4.28 34.09
C SER A 319 -27.51 5.81 33.90
N TYR A 320 -27.65 6.35 32.68
CA TYR A 320 -27.62 7.81 32.43
C TYR A 320 -28.92 8.42 31.89
N ASP A 321 -30.03 7.67 31.87
CA ASP A 321 -31.37 8.21 31.55
C ASP A 321 -32.26 8.34 32.81
N ALA A 322 -31.65 8.64 33.96
CA ALA A 322 -32.36 9.22 35.09
C ALA A 322 -32.59 10.72 34.84
N ARG A 323 -33.32 11.03 33.75
CA ARG A 323 -34.11 12.26 33.70
C ARG A 323 -35.15 12.15 34.79
N GLU A 324 -35.08 13.08 35.74
CA GLU A 324 -36.11 13.35 36.73
C GLU A 324 -37.51 13.19 36.12
N PRO A 325 -38.31 12.20 36.59
CA PRO A 325 -39.73 12.25 36.33
C PRO A 325 -40.29 13.35 37.22
N ARG A 326 -40.55 14.51 36.61
CA ARG A 326 -41.43 15.53 37.18
C ARG A 326 -42.67 14.85 37.75
N ASP A 327 -42.85 15.09 39.04
CA ASP A 327 -44.03 14.81 39.85
C ASP A 327 -45.33 14.64 39.07
N ARG A 328 -45.77 13.39 38.94
CA ARG A 328 -47.20 13.05 38.94
C ARG A 328 -47.43 11.82 39.78
N ASN A 329 -47.48 12.07 41.09
CA ASN A 329 -48.66 11.77 41.91
C ASN A 329 -49.62 10.75 41.27
N LEU A 330 -49.51 9.47 41.60
CA LEU A 330 -50.68 8.59 41.68
C LEU A 330 -50.41 7.42 42.66
N LYS A 331 -51.33 7.34 43.60
CA LYS A 331 -51.43 6.48 44.78
C LYS A 331 -51.65 5.00 44.43
N TRP A 332 -51.35 4.15 45.43
CA TRP A 332 -51.80 2.76 45.64
C TRP A 332 -51.08 1.69 44.80
N SER A 333 -50.39 0.73 45.41
CA SER A 333 -50.98 -0.41 46.14
C SER A 333 -49.91 -1.12 46.98
N ARG A 334 -49.99 -1.07 48.32
CA ARG A 334 -50.46 -2.15 49.21
C ARG A 334 -49.82 -3.54 49.01
N ASN A 335 -48.88 -3.83 49.91
CA ASN A 335 -48.65 -5.10 50.60
C ASN A 335 -49.05 -6.40 49.89
N ARG A 336 -48.06 -7.10 49.33
CA ARG A 336 -48.08 -8.58 49.25
C ARG A 336 -46.76 -9.19 49.73
N SER A 337 -46.85 -9.81 50.90
CA SER A 337 -46.14 -11.00 51.38
C SER A 337 -44.69 -11.21 50.92
N ARG A 338 -43.77 -10.93 51.85
CA ARG A 338 -42.40 -11.43 51.89
C ARG A 338 -42.42 -12.96 52.08
N SER A 339 -42.21 -13.72 51.01
CA SER A 339 -41.69 -15.09 51.11
C SER A 339 -40.16 -15.07 51.09
N PRO A 340 -39.47 -15.94 51.85
CA PRO A 340 -38.01 -15.94 51.93
C PRO A 340 -37.43 -16.31 50.57
N ARG A 341 -36.74 -15.37 49.91
CA ARG A 341 -35.89 -15.71 48.75
C ARG A 341 -34.81 -16.65 49.28
N ARG A 342 -34.92 -17.92 48.90
CA ARG A 342 -33.86 -18.93 49.05
C ARG A 342 -32.54 -18.29 48.63
N ARG A 343 -31.58 -18.27 49.55
CA ARG A 343 -30.17 -18.00 49.23
C ARG A 343 -29.81 -18.95 48.06
N PRO A 344 -29.30 -18.44 46.93
CA PRO A 344 -28.74 -19.30 45.91
C PRO A 344 -27.38 -19.78 46.45
N GLU A 345 -27.43 -20.85 47.24
CA GLU A 345 -26.26 -21.60 47.72
C GLU A 345 -25.68 -22.51 46.61
N ASP A 346 -26.23 -22.40 45.41
CA ASP A 346 -25.63 -22.86 44.16
C ASP A 346 -24.58 -21.83 43.67
N GLN A 347 -23.53 -21.60 44.47
CA GLN A 347 -22.21 -21.28 43.92
C GLN A 347 -21.72 -22.52 43.17
N ARG A 348 -22.39 -22.84 42.05
CA ARG A 348 -21.89 -23.78 41.07
C ARG A 348 -20.52 -23.25 40.71
N HIS A 349 -19.48 -24.01 41.08
CA HIS A 349 -18.11 -23.81 40.67
C HIS A 349 -18.12 -23.32 39.23
N ILE A 350 -17.90 -22.01 39.05
CA ILE A 350 -17.71 -21.41 37.73
C ILE A 350 -16.46 -22.11 37.24
N ARG A 351 -16.64 -23.14 36.39
CA ARG A 351 -15.54 -23.86 35.80
C ARG A 351 -14.63 -22.80 35.21
N SER A 352 -13.38 -22.78 35.66
CA SER A 352 -12.35 -21.93 35.08
C SER A 352 -12.42 -22.13 33.58
N ARG A 353 -12.90 -21.11 32.85
CA ARG A 353 -13.01 -21.21 31.39
C ARG A 353 -11.62 -21.53 30.87
N SER A 354 -11.54 -22.51 29.98
CA SER A 354 -10.30 -22.84 29.29
C SER A 354 -9.69 -21.55 28.75
N PRO A 355 -8.35 -21.39 28.80
CA PRO A 355 -7.70 -20.25 28.19
C PRO A 355 -8.22 -20.08 26.76
N PRO A 356 -8.56 -18.85 26.33
CA PRO A 356 -8.98 -18.64 24.95
C PRO A 356 -7.88 -19.17 24.03
N PRO A 357 -8.24 -19.79 22.89
CA PRO A 357 -7.25 -20.30 21.95
C PRO A 357 -6.28 -19.18 21.59
N ARG A 358 -4.98 -19.48 21.67
CA ARG A 358 -3.95 -18.53 21.25
C ARG A 358 -4.08 -18.37 19.74
N VAL A 359 -4.32 -17.14 19.30
CA VAL A 359 -4.31 -16.82 17.87
C VAL A 359 -2.85 -16.75 17.47
N ASP A 360 -2.43 -17.75 16.71
CA ASP A 360 -1.08 -17.86 16.18
C ASP A 360 -0.97 -16.98 14.93
N PRO A 361 0.03 -16.07 14.82
CA PRO A 361 0.19 -15.30 13.60
C PRO A 361 0.52 -16.18 12.39
N PRO A 362 0.10 -15.78 11.18
CA PRO A 362 0.71 -16.25 9.95
C PRO A 362 2.25 -16.21 10.05
N SER A 363 2.91 -17.22 9.50
CA SER A 363 4.38 -17.28 9.49
C SER A 363 4.98 -16.38 8.43
N VAL A 364 4.25 -16.15 7.32
CA VAL A 364 4.71 -15.33 6.20
C VAL A 364 3.56 -14.43 5.72
N TYR A 365 3.84 -13.15 5.61
CA TYR A 365 3.00 -12.15 4.98
C TYR A 365 3.63 -11.77 3.64
N VAL A 366 2.92 -11.96 2.54
CA VAL A 366 3.47 -11.76 1.19
C VAL A 366 3.02 -10.40 0.65
N VAL A 367 3.97 -9.57 0.22
CA VAL A 367 3.70 -8.29 -0.42
C VAL A 367 4.22 -8.32 -1.85
N ASP A 368 3.30 -8.23 -2.80
CA ASP A 368 3.63 -8.11 -4.21
C ASP A 368 3.96 -6.65 -4.57
N VAL A 369 5.26 -6.36 -4.64
CA VAL A 369 5.78 -5.02 -4.93
C VAL A 369 5.46 -4.59 -6.36
N ARG A 370 5.38 -5.55 -7.30
CA ARG A 370 4.93 -5.27 -8.67
C ARG A 370 3.48 -4.82 -8.67
N GLN A 371 2.61 -5.51 -7.92
CA GLN A 371 1.22 -5.11 -7.78
C GLN A 371 1.12 -3.69 -7.19
N MET A 372 1.88 -3.37 -6.13
CA MET A 372 1.92 -2.02 -5.57
C MET A 372 2.31 -0.96 -6.60
N TYR A 373 3.37 -1.22 -7.38
CA TYR A 373 3.83 -0.31 -8.44
C TYR A 373 2.77 -0.11 -9.52
N HIS A 374 2.11 -1.19 -9.98
CA HIS A 374 1.05 -1.11 -10.97
C HIS A 374 -0.10 -0.19 -10.51
N TYR A 375 -0.54 -0.33 -9.26
CA TYR A 375 -1.56 0.58 -8.72
C TYR A 375 -1.04 1.99 -8.51
N LEU A 376 0.23 2.17 -8.19
CA LEU A 376 0.82 3.51 -8.09
C LEU A 376 0.88 4.21 -9.45
N MET A 377 1.27 3.51 -10.52
CA MET A 377 1.48 4.14 -11.83
C MET A 377 0.26 4.11 -12.75
N LEU A 378 -0.73 3.25 -12.46
CA LEU A 378 -1.89 2.98 -13.32
C LEU A 378 -1.48 2.52 -14.74
N THR A 379 -0.32 1.87 -14.87
CA THR A 379 0.25 1.43 -16.15
C THR A 379 0.01 -0.07 -16.38
N PRO A 380 -0.73 -0.49 -17.42
CA PRO A 380 -1.08 -1.90 -17.66
C PRO A 380 0.09 -2.75 -18.21
N THR A 381 1.34 -2.34 -18.03
CA THR A 381 2.50 -2.96 -18.68
C THR A 381 2.81 -4.33 -18.10
N SER A 382 2.63 -5.38 -18.91
CA SER A 382 2.79 -6.78 -18.49
C SER A 382 4.24 -7.25 -18.34
N ASN A 383 5.21 -6.51 -18.89
CA ASN A 383 6.63 -6.93 -18.98
C ASN A 383 7.56 -6.12 -18.07
N GLU A 384 7.03 -5.62 -16.95
CA GLU A 384 7.83 -4.95 -15.94
C GLU A 384 8.77 -5.94 -15.25
N THR A 385 10.01 -5.51 -15.06
CA THR A 385 11.06 -6.23 -14.33
C THR A 385 11.43 -5.44 -13.07
N VAL A 386 12.00 -6.08 -12.07
CA VAL A 386 12.48 -5.38 -10.86
C VAL A 386 13.42 -4.21 -11.20
N PRO A 387 14.45 -4.37 -12.08
CA PRO A 387 15.30 -3.25 -12.49
C PRO A 387 14.55 -2.10 -13.17
N SER A 388 13.56 -2.39 -14.02
CA SER A 388 12.79 -1.33 -14.69
C SER A 388 11.88 -0.57 -13.73
N ILE A 389 11.29 -1.25 -12.75
CA ILE A 389 10.47 -0.62 -11.70
C ILE A 389 11.35 0.28 -10.83
N ALA A 390 12.47 -0.26 -10.35
CA ALA A 390 13.42 0.50 -9.54
C ALA A 390 13.90 1.77 -10.28
N LYS A 391 14.26 1.64 -11.56
CA LYS A 391 14.63 2.78 -12.41
C LYS A 391 13.49 3.81 -12.54
N ALA A 392 12.25 3.37 -12.75
CA ALA A 392 11.10 4.27 -12.87
C ALA A 392 10.81 5.04 -11.56
N LEU A 393 11.13 4.44 -10.42
CA LEU A 393 11.03 5.09 -9.11
C LEU A 393 12.30 5.86 -8.71
N ASN A 394 13.32 5.93 -9.57
CA ASN A 394 14.64 6.49 -9.27
C ASN A 394 15.36 5.83 -8.07
N VAL A 395 15.05 4.57 -7.81
CA VAL A 395 15.74 3.76 -6.80
C VAL A 395 17.10 3.33 -7.35
N ARG A 396 18.14 3.41 -6.52
CA ARG A 396 19.50 2.96 -6.85
C ARG A 396 19.86 1.74 -6.01
N ASP A 397 20.78 0.91 -6.50
CA ASP A 397 21.32 -0.17 -5.69
C ASP A 397 22.35 0.41 -4.71
N THR A 398 22.11 0.25 -3.41
CA THR A 398 22.97 0.75 -2.33
C THR A 398 23.92 -0.31 -1.80
N ALA A 399 24.16 -1.36 -2.60
CA ALA A 399 25.16 -2.38 -2.30
C ALA A 399 26.40 -1.75 -1.66
N MET A 400 26.83 -2.28 -0.51
CA MET A 400 28.10 -1.91 0.11
C MET A 400 29.26 -2.42 -0.76
N ALA A 401 29.44 -1.87 -1.95
CA ALA A 401 30.75 -1.82 -2.54
C ALA A 401 31.55 -0.85 -1.66
N ARG A 402 32.44 -1.40 -0.82
CA ARG A 402 33.44 -0.58 -0.16
C ARG A 402 34.30 0.01 -1.26
N GLY A 403 34.16 1.31 -1.50
CA GLY A 403 35.18 2.04 -2.24
C GLY A 403 36.54 1.93 -1.52
N GLU A 404 37.62 2.37 -2.16
CA GLU A 404 38.95 2.41 -1.52
C GLU A 404 38.93 3.14 -0.17
N ASP A 405 37.99 4.08 0.02
CA ASP A 405 37.77 4.90 1.22
C ASP A 405 36.60 4.45 2.12
N ASP A 406 36.05 3.23 1.96
CA ASP A 406 34.89 2.72 2.74
C ASP A 406 33.58 3.53 2.53
N GLN A 407 33.51 4.37 1.47
CA GLN A 407 32.30 5.07 1.06
C GLN A 407 31.33 4.14 0.31
N MET A 408 30.03 4.30 0.55
CA MET A 408 28.99 3.59 -0.22
C MET A 408 28.96 4.10 -1.66
N VAL A 409 29.25 3.23 -2.61
CA VAL A 409 29.14 3.53 -4.04
C VAL A 409 27.75 3.13 -4.53
N TYR A 410 27.00 4.11 -5.04
CA TYR A 410 25.72 3.86 -5.69
C TYR A 410 25.95 3.45 -7.14
N GLU A 411 25.47 2.27 -7.52
CA GLU A 411 25.56 1.79 -8.90
C GLU A 411 24.27 2.07 -9.66
N ASP A 412 24.43 2.62 -10.87
CA ASP A 412 23.33 2.76 -11.81
C ASP A 412 22.76 1.38 -12.21
N ILE A 413 21.46 1.36 -12.43
CA ILE A 413 20.73 0.14 -12.82
C ILE A 413 20.79 0.00 -14.34
N ASP A 414 21.54 -1.00 -14.81
CA ASP A 414 21.50 -1.42 -16.21
C ASP A 414 20.53 -2.60 -16.40
N PRO A 415 19.38 -2.39 -17.09
CA PRO A 415 18.40 -3.44 -17.33
C PRO A 415 18.91 -4.57 -18.23
N LYS A 416 20.03 -4.39 -18.93
CA LYS A 416 20.71 -5.46 -19.69
C LYS A 416 21.33 -6.50 -18.78
N HIS A 417 21.59 -6.16 -17.52
CA HIS A 417 22.09 -7.11 -16.54
C HIS A 417 20.96 -7.77 -15.76
N TRP A 418 21.20 -8.98 -15.28
CA TRP A 418 20.28 -9.70 -14.38
C TRP A 418 21.06 -10.47 -13.33
N CYS A 419 20.55 -10.45 -12.11
CA CYS A 419 21.07 -11.18 -10.96
C CYS A 419 20.03 -11.13 -9.86
N ALA A 420 19.51 -12.29 -9.47
CA ALA A 420 18.47 -12.37 -8.46
C ALA A 420 18.93 -11.81 -7.10
N GLY A 421 20.23 -11.87 -6.78
CA GLY A 421 20.79 -11.23 -5.59
C GLY A 421 20.59 -9.72 -5.59
N ARG A 422 21.02 -9.05 -6.68
CA ARG A 422 20.85 -7.60 -6.87
C ARG A 422 19.36 -7.21 -6.91
N GLU A 423 18.56 -7.97 -7.65
CA GLU A 423 17.13 -7.72 -7.79
C GLU A 423 16.41 -7.86 -6.44
N SER A 424 16.80 -8.81 -5.59
CA SER A 424 16.23 -8.91 -4.23
C SER A 424 16.48 -7.63 -3.41
N ARG A 425 17.69 -7.03 -3.46
CA ARG A 425 17.94 -5.74 -2.79
C ARG A 425 17.06 -4.63 -3.35
N LEU A 426 17.07 -4.47 -4.67
CA LEU A 426 16.28 -3.46 -5.38
C LEU A 426 14.80 -3.56 -5.04
N LEU A 427 14.27 -4.78 -4.86
CA LEU A 427 12.89 -5.02 -4.49
C LEU A 427 12.54 -4.42 -3.11
N GLY A 428 13.46 -4.55 -2.13
CA GLY A 428 13.31 -3.94 -0.80
C GLY A 428 13.28 -2.42 -0.86
N TYR A 429 14.25 -1.81 -1.55
CA TYR A 429 14.31 -0.34 -1.70
C TYR A 429 13.16 0.22 -2.55
N THR A 430 12.68 -0.54 -3.52
CA THR A 430 11.47 -0.21 -4.30
C THR A 430 10.23 -0.19 -3.41
N TRP A 431 10.08 -1.17 -2.52
CA TRP A 431 8.99 -1.19 -1.54
C TRP A 431 9.10 -0.01 -0.57
N GLU A 432 10.29 0.28 -0.06
CA GLU A 432 10.55 1.42 0.83
C GLU A 432 10.17 2.75 0.18
N GLU A 433 10.61 3.02 -1.04
CA GLU A 433 10.28 4.26 -1.78
C GLU A 433 8.76 4.47 -1.91
N MET A 434 8.00 3.38 -2.06
CA MET A 434 6.53 3.44 -2.10
C MET A 434 5.90 3.56 -0.71
N ALA A 435 6.46 2.91 0.31
CA ALA A 435 5.91 2.82 1.66
C ALA A 435 6.29 4.01 2.57
N ASN A 436 7.46 4.62 2.39
CA ASN A 436 7.95 5.77 3.16
C ASN A 436 7.39 7.12 2.64
N SER A 437 6.66 7.10 1.52
CA SER A 437 6.27 8.33 0.81
C SER A 437 4.85 8.81 1.17
N LEU A 438 4.36 9.80 0.41
CA LEU A 438 3.02 10.41 0.54
C LEU A 438 1.91 9.38 0.33
N SER A 439 0.64 9.77 0.50
CA SER A 439 -0.48 8.86 0.18
C SER A 439 -0.46 8.45 -1.28
N ILE A 440 -1.07 7.30 -1.61
CA ILE A 440 -1.04 6.76 -2.97
C ILE A 440 -1.49 7.79 -4.03
N ASP A 441 -2.51 8.60 -3.72
CA ASP A 441 -3.01 9.63 -4.63
C ASP A 441 -2.02 10.78 -4.83
N GLU A 442 -1.33 11.17 -3.76
CA GLU A 442 -0.36 12.26 -3.79
C GLU A 442 0.90 11.84 -4.53
N GLN A 443 1.35 10.60 -4.32
CA GLN A 443 2.44 10.02 -5.11
C GLN A 443 2.06 9.92 -6.59
N ARG A 444 0.85 9.45 -6.90
CA ARG A 444 0.30 9.43 -8.27
C ARG A 444 0.35 10.81 -8.91
N ALA A 445 -0.24 11.81 -8.25
CA ALA A 445 -0.32 13.17 -8.76
C ALA A 445 1.09 13.76 -8.99
N ARG A 446 2.01 13.55 -8.05
CA ARG A 446 3.40 14.00 -8.16
C ARG A 446 4.12 13.35 -9.35
N ARG A 447 3.98 12.04 -9.53
CA ARG A 447 4.65 11.30 -10.63
C ARG A 447 4.03 11.61 -12.00
N GLN A 448 2.71 11.80 -12.07
CA GLN A 448 2.04 12.24 -13.30
C GLN A 448 2.40 13.68 -13.68
N GLY A 449 2.68 14.55 -12.70
CA GLY A 449 3.18 15.90 -12.94
C GLY A 449 4.52 15.90 -13.68
N TYR A 450 5.49 15.13 -13.18
CA TYR A 450 6.80 15.01 -13.83
C TYR A 450 6.75 14.39 -15.23
N ALA A 451 5.78 13.52 -15.52
CA ALA A 451 5.61 12.95 -16.85
C ALA A 451 5.06 13.95 -17.88
N ARG A 452 4.44 15.06 -17.43
CA ARG A 452 3.90 16.13 -18.30
C ARG A 452 4.85 17.29 -18.49
N GLU A 453 5.77 17.50 -17.54
CA GLU A 453 6.88 18.41 -17.75
C GLU A 453 7.80 17.75 -18.77
N ASP A 454 7.59 18.08 -20.06
CA ASP A 454 8.45 17.63 -21.14
C ASP A 454 9.91 17.82 -20.74
N PRO A 455 10.81 16.87 -21.06
CA PRO A 455 12.21 17.01 -20.75
C PRO A 455 12.66 18.35 -21.32
N ILE A 456 13.05 19.28 -20.44
CA ILE A 456 13.72 20.50 -20.84
C ILE A 456 14.96 19.99 -21.57
N GLU A 457 14.89 19.93 -22.91
CA GLU A 457 16.05 19.60 -23.71
C GLU A 457 17.13 20.56 -23.23
N PRO A 458 18.26 20.06 -22.70
CA PRO A 458 19.32 20.94 -22.28
C PRO A 458 19.66 21.77 -23.51
N ALA A 459 19.48 23.10 -23.40
CA ALA A 459 19.77 24.06 -24.46
C ALA A 459 21.28 23.98 -24.78
N GLY A 460 21.63 22.97 -25.56
CA GLY A 460 22.96 22.54 -25.86
C GLY A 460 23.29 23.02 -27.26
N ARG A 461 23.82 24.25 -27.30
CA ARG A 461 24.87 24.70 -28.21
C ARG A 461 24.73 24.17 -29.64
N SER A 462 24.12 25.00 -30.49
CA SER A 462 24.44 25.02 -31.91
C SER A 462 25.95 25.33 -32.05
N ILE A 463 26.79 24.29 -32.04
CA ILE A 463 28.17 24.40 -32.47
C ILE A 463 28.11 24.45 -33.99
N ALA A 464 28.49 25.61 -34.52
CA ALA A 464 28.70 25.88 -35.92
C ALA A 464 29.51 24.75 -36.58
N ALA A 465 28.84 23.96 -37.43
CA ALA A 465 29.49 23.21 -38.48
C ALA A 465 29.42 24.07 -39.75
N ILE A 466 30.35 25.04 -39.85
CA ILE A 466 30.76 25.60 -41.14
C ILE A 466 31.53 24.47 -41.83
N ALA A 467 30.79 23.58 -42.51
CA ALA A 467 31.36 22.70 -43.51
C ALA A 467 31.38 23.49 -44.82
N ALA A 468 32.59 23.86 -45.23
CA ALA A 468 32.88 24.38 -46.55
C ALA A 468 32.40 23.38 -47.60
N TYR A 469 31.29 23.71 -48.26
CA TYR A 469 30.86 23.08 -49.50
C TYR A 469 30.97 24.11 -50.61
N ASP A 470 32.08 23.94 -51.33
CA ASP A 470 32.29 24.09 -52.76
C ASP A 470 31.20 24.82 -53.57
N ASP A 471 31.64 25.90 -54.19
CA ASP A 471 30.92 26.88 -54.99
C ASP A 471 30.72 26.36 -56.43
N GLY A 472 29.68 25.53 -56.62
CA GLY A 472 29.32 24.99 -57.92
C GLY A 472 27.81 25.10 -58.18
N ASP A 473 27.43 26.10 -58.97
CA ASP A 473 26.21 26.22 -59.78
C ASP A 473 24.93 25.56 -59.21
N MET A 474 24.27 26.23 -58.25
CA MET A 474 22.85 25.97 -57.99
C MET A 474 21.98 26.72 -59.00
N ASP A 475 21.31 25.96 -59.87
CA ASP A 475 20.31 26.45 -60.81
C ASP A 475 19.06 26.95 -60.03
N PRO A 476 18.60 28.20 -60.24
CA PRO A 476 17.41 28.74 -59.60
C PRO A 476 16.09 28.05 -59.98
N ASN A 477 16.11 27.00 -60.82
CA ASN A 477 14.95 26.16 -61.16
C ASN A 477 14.90 24.80 -60.46
N ASP A 478 15.78 24.49 -59.52
CA ASP A 478 15.67 23.28 -58.70
C ASP A 478 14.53 23.41 -57.67
N ILE A 479 13.30 23.28 -58.16
CA ILE A 479 12.10 23.05 -57.36
C ILE A 479 12.26 21.68 -56.70
N ILE A 480 12.66 21.69 -55.44
CA ILE A 480 12.56 20.52 -54.56
C ILE A 480 11.07 20.15 -54.49
N GLN A 481 10.68 19.12 -55.24
CA GLN A 481 9.39 18.46 -55.03
C GLN A 481 9.40 17.89 -53.60
N PRO A 482 8.43 18.23 -52.74
CA PRO A 482 8.26 17.49 -51.50
C PRO A 482 7.92 16.06 -51.89
N MET A 483 8.89 15.15 -51.74
CA MET A 483 8.61 13.72 -51.77
C MET A 483 7.48 13.49 -50.79
N ALA A 484 6.36 12.97 -51.30
CA ALA A 484 5.25 12.50 -50.51
C ALA A 484 5.79 11.44 -49.55
N GLN A 485 6.14 11.88 -48.34
CA GLN A 485 6.21 11.01 -47.19
C GLN A 485 4.80 10.47 -47.04
N SER A 486 4.65 9.21 -47.44
CA SER A 486 3.53 8.36 -47.10
C SER A 486 3.23 8.58 -45.63
N ALA A 487 2.16 9.34 -45.37
CA ALA A 487 1.58 9.48 -44.05
C ALA A 487 1.22 8.07 -43.59
N SER A 488 2.10 7.46 -42.80
CA SER A 488 1.72 6.31 -42.01
C SER A 488 0.58 6.81 -41.14
N ALA A 489 -0.59 6.20 -41.31
CA ALA A 489 -1.79 6.51 -40.58
C ALA A 489 -1.43 6.84 -39.12
N LEU A 490 -1.78 8.05 -38.69
CA LEU A 490 -1.84 8.39 -37.27
C LEU A 490 -2.67 7.29 -36.62
N ARG A 491 -1.99 6.34 -35.98
CA ARG A 491 -2.57 5.60 -34.88
C ARG A 491 -2.87 6.68 -33.85
N THR A 492 -4.14 7.07 -33.78
CA THR A 492 -4.70 7.71 -32.60
C THR A 492 -4.22 6.92 -31.40
N ALA A 493 -3.21 7.46 -30.71
CA ALA A 493 -2.83 6.98 -29.41
C ALA A 493 -4.12 7.01 -28.59
N ALA A 494 -4.55 5.84 -28.10
CA ALA A 494 -5.66 5.77 -27.18
C ALA A 494 -5.34 6.73 -26.04
N LYS A 495 -6.12 7.82 -25.95
CA LYS A 495 -6.05 8.74 -24.81
C LYS A 495 -6.13 7.86 -23.55
N PRO A 496 -5.21 7.99 -22.58
CA PRO A 496 -5.34 7.25 -21.34
C PRO A 496 -6.72 7.56 -20.75
N VAL A 497 -7.48 6.49 -20.50
CA VAL A 497 -8.79 6.52 -19.85
C VAL A 497 -8.59 7.26 -18.52
N GLY A 498 -9.06 8.51 -18.41
CA GLY A 498 -8.86 9.32 -17.20
C GLY A 498 -8.88 10.84 -17.37
N MET A 499 -8.95 11.38 -18.59
CA MET A 499 -9.10 12.83 -18.79
C MET A 499 -10.37 13.14 -19.58
N TYR A 500 -11.48 13.28 -18.86
CA TYR A 500 -12.59 14.10 -19.32
C TYR A 500 -12.23 15.55 -18.99
N ASP A 501 -11.73 16.29 -19.98
CA ASP A 501 -11.93 17.74 -20.02
C ASP A 501 -13.44 17.95 -20.16
N SER A 502 -14.08 18.30 -19.05
CA SER A 502 -15.40 18.91 -19.08
C SER A 502 -15.20 20.38 -19.45
N GLU A 503 -14.91 20.64 -20.72
CA GLU A 503 -15.13 21.96 -21.28
C GLU A 503 -16.63 22.25 -21.27
N GLU A 504 -16.93 23.45 -20.80
CA GLU A 504 -18.21 24.12 -20.61
C GLU A 504 -19.22 23.84 -21.74
N GLU A 505 -20.27 23.07 -21.45
CA GLU A 505 -21.56 23.26 -22.11
C GLU A 505 -22.34 24.30 -21.29
N ASP A 506 -22.19 25.56 -21.71
CA ASP A 506 -23.10 26.65 -21.39
C ASP A 506 -24.47 26.35 -22.01
N ASP A 507 -25.32 25.66 -21.25
CA ASP A 507 -26.74 25.54 -21.55
C ASP A 507 -27.49 26.76 -20.98
N ASP A 508 -27.48 27.84 -21.76
CA ASP A 508 -28.49 28.88 -21.71
C ASP A 508 -29.83 28.31 -22.21
N TRP A 509 -30.76 28.01 -21.29
CA TRP A 509 -32.16 27.79 -21.64
C TRP A 509 -33.09 28.73 -20.86
N TYR A 510 -33.81 29.53 -21.64
CA TYR A 510 -34.96 30.35 -21.26
C TYR A 510 -36.21 29.51 -20.93
#